data_AF-A0A974SWH4-F1
#
_entry.id   AF-A0A974SWH4-F1
#
_cell.length_a   1.000
_cell.length_b   1.000
_cell.length_c   1.000
_cell.angle_alpha   90.00
_cell.angle_beta   90.00
_cell.angle_gamma   90.00
#
_symmetry.space_group_name_H-M   'P 1'
#
loop_
_entity.id
_entity.type
_entity.pdbx_description
1 polymer ?
#
loop_
_entity_poly.entity_id
_entity_poly.type
_entity_poly.pdbx_seq_one_letter_code
_entity_poly.pdbx_strand_id
1 'polypeptide(L)' 'MFSELLKKIGYHGIEDAVEFLMCGIAIVPALLMLSGFMLGGAISMVVLLLLTMLVGMQAPPLPPRAEKKDERPDHFPRR' A
#
# COMPACT_ATOMS: atom_id res chain seq x y z
N MET A 1 9.24 -18.75 6.08
CA MET A 1 8.62 -18.85 7.43
C MET A 1 7.51 -17.81 7.63
N PHE A 2 7.75 -16.51 7.40
CA PHE A 2 6.69 -15.48 7.52
C PHE A 2 5.50 -15.71 6.59
N SER A 3 5.76 -16.12 5.34
CA SER A 3 4.73 -16.41 4.33
C SER A 3 3.77 -17.53 4.74
N GLU A 4 4.21 -18.49 5.56
CA GLU A 4 3.33 -19.57 6.05
C GLU A 4 2.44 -19.12 7.20
N LEU A 5 2.91 -18.22 8.07
CA LEU A 5 2.11 -17.65 9.15
C LEU A 5 1.03 -16.71 8.61
N LEU A 6 1.35 -15.89 7.60
CA LEU A 6 0.39 -15.04 6.89
C LEU A 6 -0.72 -15.88 6.25
N LYS A 7 -0.35 -16.97 5.57
CA LYS A 7 -1.30 -17.90 4.96
C LYS A 7 -2.24 -18.57 5.99
N LYS A 8 -1.76 -18.76 7.22
CA LYS A 8 -2.54 -19.32 8.34
C LYS A 8 -3.53 -18.32 8.97
N ILE A 9 -3.29 -17.02 8.79
CA ILE A 9 -4.16 -15.92 9.27
C ILE A 9 -5.24 -15.57 8.23
N GLY A 10 -5.17 -16.15 7.03
CA GLY A 10 -6.14 -15.93 5.96
C GLY A 10 -5.65 -14.98 4.85
N TYR A 11 -4.39 -14.53 4.91
CA TYR A 11 -3.79 -13.76 3.81
C TYR A 11 -3.59 -14.67 2.61
N HIS A 12 -4.35 -14.44 1.55
CA HIS A 12 -4.22 -15.16 0.29
C HIS A 12 -3.16 -14.52 -0.62
N GLY A 13 -2.90 -13.22 -0.46
CA GLY A 13 -1.98 -12.47 -1.31
C GLY A 13 -1.30 -11.27 -0.64
N ILE A 14 -0.43 -10.62 -1.40
CA ILE A 14 0.26 -9.38 -1.01
C ILE A 14 -0.74 -8.21 -0.94
N GLU A 15 -1.80 -8.29 -1.73
CA GLU A 15 -2.88 -7.32 -1.82
C GLU A 15 -3.59 -7.15 -0.48
N ASP A 16 -3.94 -8.27 0.16
CA ASP A 16 -4.52 -8.28 1.50
C ASP A 16 -3.56 -7.58 2.49
N ALA A 17 -2.25 -7.88 2.40
CA ALA A 17 -1.22 -7.34 3.30
C ALA A 17 -1.11 -5.83 3.19
N VAL A 18 -1.16 -5.33 1.96
CA VAL A 18 -1.17 -3.89 1.66
C VAL A 18 -2.44 -3.23 2.21
N GLU A 19 -3.62 -3.84 2.06
CA GLU A 19 -4.87 -3.28 2.58
C GLU A 19 -4.86 -3.16 4.11
N PHE A 20 -4.35 -4.18 4.80
CA PHE A 20 -4.18 -4.14 6.25
C PHE A 20 -3.15 -3.11 6.71
N LEU A 21 -2.02 -3.01 6.00
CA LEU A 21 -1.00 -1.99 6.28
C LEU A 21 -1.56 -0.58 6.08
N MET A 22 -2.34 -0.34 5.02
CA MET A 22 -3.03 0.94 4.81
C MET A 22 -3.98 1.28 5.96
N CYS A 23 -4.84 0.34 6.36
CA CYS A 23 -5.73 0.52 7.50
C CYS A 23 -4.95 0.77 8.80
N GLY A 24 -3.88 0.01 9.02
CA GLY A 24 -3.01 0.14 10.19
C GLY A 24 -2.36 1.53 10.27
N ILE A 25 -1.79 2.02 9.18
CA ILE A 25 -1.15 3.33 9.08
C ILE A 25 -2.15 4.46 9.33
N ALA A 26 -3.37 4.33 8.79
CA ALA A 26 -4.40 5.36 8.95
C ALA A 26 -4.94 5.46 10.39
N ILE A 27 -5.07 4.32 11.08
CA ILE A 27 -5.84 4.24 12.32
C ILE A 27 -4.94 4.16 13.56
N VAL A 28 -3.96 3.25 13.58
CA VAL A 28 -3.24 2.87 14.80
C VAL A 28 -2.42 4.04 15.39
N PRO A 29 -1.60 4.76 14.61
CA PRO A 29 -0.81 5.86 15.16
C PRO A 29 -1.67 7.02 15.63
N ALA A 30 -2.73 7.34 14.88
CA ALA A 30 -3.67 8.39 15.22
C ALA A 30 -4.38 8.10 16.55
N LEU A 31 -4.86 6.86 16.75
CA LEU A 31 -5.50 6.45 18.01
C LEU A 31 -4.54 6.49 19.20
N LEU A 32 -3.29 6.05 19.01
CA LEU A 32 -2.27 6.09 20.07
C LEU A 32 -1.94 7.54 20.46
N MET A 33 -1.75 8.42 19.47
CA MET A 33 -1.48 9.83 19.71
C MET A 33 -2.67 10.55 20.38
N LEU A 34 -3.90 10.26 19.94
CA LEU A 34 -5.12 10.82 20.54
C LEU A 34 -5.29 10.39 22.00
N SER A 35 -4.85 9.17 22.33
CA SER A 35 -4.89 8.62 23.68
C SER A 35 -3.74 9.10 24.58
N GLY A 36 -2.89 10.02 24.10
CA GLY A 36 -1.75 10.57 24.84
C GLY A 36 -0.44 9.78 24.69
N PHE A 37 -0.44 8.66 23.95
CA PHE A 37 0.77 7.86 23.69
C PHE A 37 1.54 8.35 22.46
N MET A 38 2.11 9.56 22.54
CA MET A 38 2.86 10.18 21.43
C MET A 38 4.05 9.32 20.95
N LEU A 39 4.89 8.85 21.88
CA LEU A 39 6.04 8.02 21.53
C LEU A 39 5.59 6.67 20.96
N GLY A 40 4.53 6.07 21.52
CA GLY A 40 3.95 4.83 21.02
C GLY A 40 3.39 4.98 19.60
N GLY A 41 2.72 6.09 19.30
CA GLY A 41 2.24 6.43 17.97
C GLY A 41 3.37 6.65 16.95
N ALA A 42 4.46 7.32 17.35
CA ALA A 42 5.62 7.49 16.49
C ALA A 42 6.31 6.15 16.19
N ILE A 43 6.51 5.32 17.21
CA ILE A 43 7.11 3.98 17.03
C ILE A 43 6.22 3.11 16.14
N SER A 44 4.91 3.11 16.36
CA SER A 44 3.99 2.30 15.53
C SER A 44 3.99 2.75 14.07
N MET A 45 4.08 4.06 13.80
CA MET A 45 4.28 4.59 12.44
C MET A 45 5.55 4.02 11.80
N VAL A 46 6.70 4.10 12.49
CA VAL A 46 7.97 3.60 11.96
C VAL A 46 7.89 2.10 11.67
N VAL A 47 7.31 1.31 12.58
CA VAL A 47 7.13 -0.13 12.39
C VAL A 47 6.24 -0.44 11.18
N LEU A 48 5.10 0.24 11.05
CA LEU A 48 4.18 0.04 9.91
C LEU A 48 4.80 0.44 8.57
N LEU A 49 5.62 1.50 8.55
CA LEU A 49 6.36 1.90 7.35
C LEU A 49 7.41 0.85 6.96
N LEU A 50 8.14 0.28 7.92
CA LEU A 50 9.11 -0.79 7.65
C LEU A 50 8.42 -2.06 7.12
N LEU A 51 7.26 -2.41 7.69
CA LEU A 51 6.46 -3.53 7.18
C LEU A 51 5.97 -3.26 5.75
N THR A 52 5.54 -2.03 5.46
CA THR A 52 5.13 -1.63 4.10
C THR A 52 6.29 -1.74 3.12
N MET A 53 7.48 -1.29 3.51
CA MET A 53 8.70 -1.43 2.69
C MET A 53 9.02 -2.91 2.42
N LEU A 54 8.95 -3.75 3.45
CA LEU A 54 9.22 -5.19 3.33
C LEU A 54 8.23 -5.87 2.37
N VAL A 55 6.95 -5.53 2.47
CA VAL A 55 5.90 -6.03 1.57
C VAL A 55 6.12 -5.51 0.14
N GLY A 56 6.47 -4.23 -0.03
CA GLY A 56 6.78 -3.64 -1.33
C GLY A 56 7.98 -4.28 -2.03
N MET A 57 8.99 -4.74 -1.29
CA MET A 57 10.11 -5.52 -1.86
C MET A 57 9.70 -6.91 -2.37
N GLN A 58 8.60 -7.45 -1.87
CA GLN A 58 8.06 -8.75 -2.29
C GLN A 58 6.95 -8.61 -3.34
N ALA A 59 6.44 -7.40 -3.55
CA ALA A 59 5.40 -7.14 -4.53
C ALA A 59 5.91 -7.38 -5.96
N PRO A 60 5.14 -8.09 -6.81
CA PRO A 60 5.51 -8.28 -8.20
C PRO A 60 5.63 -6.91 -8.90
N PRO A 61 6.56 -6.76 -9.87
CA PRO A 61 6.73 -5.51 -10.58
C PRO A 61 5.40 -5.08 -11.20
N LEU A 62 5.02 -3.83 -10.97
CA LEU A 62 3.81 -3.23 -11.54
C LEU A 62 3.80 -3.49 -13.07
N PRO A 63 2.70 -3.99 -13.63
CA PRO A 63 2.61 -4.16 -15.07
C PRO A 63 2.88 -2.81 -15.75
N PRO A 64 3.57 -2.80 -16.91
CA PRO A 64 3.87 -1.57 -17.63
C PRO A 64 2.58 -0.76 -17.76
N ARG A 65 2.61 0.48 -17.26
CA ARG A 65 1.50 1.41 -17.43
C ARG A 65 1.30 1.55 -18.93
N ALA A 66 0.25 0.95 -19.48
CA ALA A 66 -0.08 1.15 -20.89
C ALA A 66 -0.30 2.65 -21.04
N GLU A 67 0.68 3.34 -21.63
CA GLU A 67 0.51 4.71 -22.09
C GLU A 67 -0.68 4.65 -23.04
N LYS A 68 -1.84 5.12 -22.58
CA LYS A 68 -2.93 5.45 -23.49
C LYS A 68 -2.35 6.53 -24.38
N LYS A 69 -1.91 6.12 -25.57
CA LYS A 69 -1.54 6.99 -26.65
C LYS A 69 -2.76 7.89 -26.85
N ASP A 70 -2.63 9.15 -26.46
CA ASP A 70 -3.60 10.20 -26.72
C ASP A 70 -3.73 10.27 -28.26
N GLU A 71 -4.67 9.51 -28.83
CA GLU A 71 -5.13 9.69 -30.19
C GLU A 71 -5.91 11.00 -30.21
N ARG A 72 -5.16 12.11 -30.25
CA ARG A 72 -5.68 13.42 -30.64
C ARG A 72 -6.26 13.23 -32.04
N PRO A 73 -7.58 13.42 -32.27
CA PRO A 73 -8.15 13.26 -33.59
C PRO A 73 -7.78 14.48 -34.43
N ASP A 74 -6.66 14.39 -35.16
CA ASP A 74 -6.29 15.34 -36.19
C ASP A 74 -7.16 15.11 -37.43
N HIS A 75 -8.46 15.44 -37.33
CA HIS A 75 -9.30 15.58 -38.52
C HIS A 75 -10.38 16.64 -38.34
N PHE A 76 -10.01 17.89 -38.59
CA PHE A 76 -10.97 18.89 -39.07
C PHE A 76 -10.86 18.97 -40.59
N PRO A 77 -11.87 18.52 -41.37
CA PRO A 77 -11.90 18.80 -42.80
C PRO A 77 -12.26 20.28 -42.97
N ARG A 78 -11.37 21.04 -43.63
CA ARG A 78 -11.73 22.37 -44.15
C ARG A 78 -12.76 22.17 -45.27
N ARG A 79 -13.96 22.69 -45.08
CA ARG A 79 -14.87 23.11 -46.15
C ARG A 79 -15.50 24.43 -45.75
#